data_AF-A0A4R6HB16-F1
#
_entry.id   AF-A0A4R6HB16-F1
#
_cell.length_a   1.000
_cell.length_b   1.000
_cell.length_c   1.000
_cell.angle_alpha   90.00
_cell.angle_beta   90.00
_cell.angle_gamma   90.00
#
_symmetry.space_group_name_H-M   'P 1'
#
loop_
_entity.id
_entity.type
_entity.pdbx_description
1 polymer ?
#
loop_
_entity_poly.entity_id
_entity_poly.type
_entity_poly.pdbx_seq_one_letter_code
_entity_poly.pdbx_strand_id
1 'polypeptide(L)'
;MKKDKRTEPEESISEMASYEEQYLKPIELDRRQCVYISKGNHDVLTSLIRSLNVKGLTIGGYIDNVITEHIQKHKAEINHLYRRERNDLV
;
A
#
# COMPACT_ATOMS: atom_id res chain seq x y z
N MET A 1 -32.70 17.88 -13.99
CA MET A 1 -31.25 17.61 -13.80
C MET A 1 -31.09 16.31 -13.03
N LYS A 2 -30.61 15.25 -13.70
CA LYS A 2 -30.32 13.96 -13.06
C LYS A 2 -29.03 14.12 -12.27
N LYS A 3 -29.07 13.88 -10.96
CA LYS A 3 -27.87 13.85 -10.12
C LYS A 3 -27.08 12.60 -10.50
N ASP A 4 -25.87 12.82 -10.99
CA ASP A 4 -24.88 11.79 -11.26
C ASP A 4 -24.53 11.10 -9.94
N LYS A 5 -25.11 9.91 -9.72
CA LYS A 5 -24.72 9.03 -8.62
C LYS A 5 -23.49 8.29 -9.10
N ARG A 6 -22.31 8.76 -8.68
CA ARG A 6 -21.11 7.91 -8.64
C ARG A 6 -21.47 6.69 -7.78
N THR A 7 -21.83 5.60 -8.42
CA THR A 7 -21.93 4.28 -7.81
C THR A 7 -20.50 3.81 -7.57
N GLU A 8 -19.98 4.12 -6.38
CA GLU A 8 -18.87 3.38 -5.81
C GLU A 8 -19.30 1.90 -5.79
N PRO A 9 -18.46 0.95 -6.25
CA PRO A 9 -18.78 -0.46 -6.11
C PRO A 9 -18.94 -0.76 -4.61
N GLU A 10 -20.05 -1.41 -4.22
CA GLU A 10 -20.19 -1.95 -2.87
C GLU A 10 -19.19 -3.10 -2.72
N GLU A 11 -17.94 -2.77 -2.41
CA GLU A 11 -16.93 -3.76 -2.01
C GLU A 11 -17.49 -4.55 -0.83
N SER A 12 -17.36 -5.87 -0.88
CA SER A 12 -17.91 -6.72 0.17
C SER A 12 -17.21 -6.42 1.50
N ILE A 13 -17.92 -6.52 2.61
CA ILE A 13 -17.36 -6.32 3.96
C ILE A 13 -16.14 -7.22 4.20
N SER A 14 -16.09 -8.41 3.57
CA SER A 14 -14.92 -9.31 3.60
C SER A 14 -13.70 -8.77 2.86
N GLU A 15 -13.89 -8.11 1.71
CA GLU A 15 -12.80 -7.48 0.96
C GLU A 15 -12.25 -6.26 1.70
N MET A 16 -13.13 -5.48 2.35
CA MET A 16 -12.71 -4.35 3.20
C MET A 16 -11.92 -4.82 4.42
N ALA A 17 -12.34 -5.89 5.10
CA ALA A 17 -11.60 -6.47 6.22
C ALA A 17 -10.20 -6.96 5.78
N SER A 18 -10.11 -7.56 4.59
CA SER A 18 -8.83 -7.97 4.00
C SER A 18 -7.89 -6.78 3.78
N TYR A 19 -8.42 -5.64 3.33
CA TYR A 19 -7.62 -4.42 3.12
C TYR A 19 -6.98 -3.92 4.42
N GLU A 20 -7.76 -3.78 5.49
CA GLU A 20 -7.26 -3.28 6.78
C GLU A 20 -6.18 -4.21 7.33
N GLU A 21 -6.43 -5.52 7.29
CA GLU A 21 -5.49 -6.53 7.73
C GLU A 21 -4.20 -6.57 6.90
N GLN A 22 -4.28 -6.22 5.62
CA GLN A 22 -3.13 -6.30 4.73
C GLN A 22 -2.29 -5.03 4.75
N TYR A 23 -2.91 -3.84 4.84
CA TYR A 23 -2.20 -2.57 4.62
C TYR A 23 -2.19 -1.64 5.82
N LEU A 24 -3.16 -1.75 6.74
CA LEU A 24 -3.33 -0.82 7.87
C LEU A 24 -2.75 -1.35 9.19
N LYS A 25 -2.00 -2.46 9.14
CA LYS A 25 -1.27 -2.98 10.30
C LYS A 25 -0.09 -2.06 10.66
N PRO A 26 -0.01 -1.58 11.93
CA PRO A 26 1.17 -0.89 12.43
C PRO A 26 2.40 -1.77 12.32
N ILE A 27 3.50 -1.20 11.83
CA ILE A 27 4.80 -1.88 11.76
C ILE A 27 5.89 -0.99 12.33
N GLU A 28 6.83 -1.61 13.03
CA GLU A 28 8.06 -0.96 13.48
C GLU A 28 9.17 -1.22 12.47
N LEU A 29 9.63 -0.14 11.83
CA LEU A 29 10.75 -0.19 10.90
C LEU A 29 12.03 0.18 11.65
N ASP A 30 12.90 -0.83 11.85
CA ASP A 30 14.19 -0.67 12.55
C ASP A 30 15.20 0.16 11.74
N ARG A 31 15.19 0.04 10.40
CA ARG A 31 16.08 0.80 9.49
C ARG A 31 15.32 1.35 8.29
N ARG A 32 14.96 2.63 8.35
CA ARG A 32 14.16 3.29 7.31
C ARG A 32 15.05 3.82 6.19
N GLN A 33 14.64 3.57 4.95
CA GLN A 33 15.16 4.25 3.77
C GLN A 33 14.08 5.19 3.23
N CYS A 34 14.43 6.46 3.00
CA CYS A 34 13.49 7.45 2.50
C CYS A 34 13.35 7.33 0.97
N VAL A 35 12.11 7.33 0.49
CA VAL A 35 11.79 7.45 -0.94
C VAL A 35 10.85 8.63 -1.15
N TYR A 36 10.95 9.28 -2.30
CA TYR A 36 10.01 10.33 -2.68
C TYR A 36 8.78 9.73 -3.33
N ILE A 37 7.61 10.26 -2.99
CA ILE A 37 6.33 9.99 -3.64
C ILE A 37 5.71 11.29 -4.13
N SER A 38 4.72 11.20 -5.01
CA SER A 38 3.98 12.38 -5.46
C SER A 38 3.31 13.07 -4.27
N LYS A 39 3.19 14.40 -4.34
CA LYS A 39 2.48 15.18 -3.32
C LYS A 39 1.02 14.73 -3.18
N GLY A 40 0.35 14.44 -4.30
CA GLY A 40 -1.03 13.96 -4.29
C GLY A 40 -1.19 12.65 -3.51
N ASN A 41 -0.30 11.68 -3.73
CA ASN A 41 -0.33 10.42 -2.97
C ASN A 41 -0.07 10.68 -1.49
N HIS A 42 0.93 11.52 -1.18
CA HIS A 42 1.23 11.88 0.20
C HIS A 42 0.03 12.52 0.92
N ASP A 43 -0.68 13.43 0.26
CA ASP A 43 -1.84 14.13 0.84
C ASP A 43 -3.03 13.17 1.11
N VAL A 44 -3.27 12.23 0.19
CA VAL A 44 -4.27 11.16 0.37
C VAL A 44 -3.90 10.27 1.56
N LEU A 45 -2.68 9.76 1.61
CA LEU A 45 -2.21 8.91 2.70
C LEU A 45 -2.23 9.63 4.04
N THR A 46 -1.83 10.90 4.05
CA THR A 46 -1.88 11.74 5.24
C THR A 46 -3.30 11.85 5.78
N SER A 47 -4.29 12.06 4.90
CA SER A 47 -5.70 12.18 5.28
C SER A 47 -6.24 10.87 5.83
N LEU A 48 -5.96 9.75 5.15
CA LEU A 48 -6.37 8.41 5.56
C LEU A 48 -5.82 8.02 6.95
N ILE A 49 -4.50 8.12 7.13
CA ILE A 49 -3.84 7.68 8.36
C ILE A 49 -4.31 8.52 9.56
N ARG A 50 -4.53 9.82 9.35
CA ARG A 50 -5.07 10.71 10.39
C ARG A 50 -6.52 10.40 10.74
N SER A 51 -7.36 10.05 9.76
CA SER A 51 -8.77 9.73 10.03
C SER A 51 -8.96 8.43 10.80
N LEU A 52 -8.05 7.45 10.62
CA LEU A 52 -8.13 6.15 11.27
C LEU A 52 -7.72 6.18 12.75
N ASN A 53 -6.85 7.13 13.14
CA ASN A 53 -6.37 7.30 14.52
C ASN A 53 -5.81 6.01 15.17
N VAL A 54 -5.21 5.13 14.36
CA VAL A 54 -4.61 3.87 14.83
C VAL A 54 -3.20 4.13 15.36
N LYS A 55 -2.94 3.71 16.61
CA LYS A 55 -1.63 3.90 17.24
C LYS A 55 -0.55 3.14 16.48
N GLY A 56 0.55 3.83 16.15
CA GLY A 56 1.71 3.25 15.47
C GLY A 56 1.55 3.10 13.95
N LEU A 57 0.36 3.34 13.40
CA LEU A 57 0.17 3.40 11.97
C LEU A 57 0.79 4.71 11.43
N THR A 58 1.67 4.58 10.44
CA THR A 58 2.37 5.73 9.82
C THR A 58 2.30 5.62 8.31
N ILE A 59 2.47 6.75 7.60
CA ILE A 59 2.57 6.75 6.13
C ILE A 59 3.69 5.81 5.67
N GLY A 60 4.85 5.86 6.33
CA GLY A 60 5.97 4.97 6.01
C GLY A 60 5.62 3.50 6.22
N GLY A 61 4.95 3.16 7.32
CA GLY A 61 4.52 1.79 7.58
C GLY A 61 3.47 1.28 6.57
N TYR A 62 2.51 2.12 6.21
CA TYR A 62 1.53 1.79 5.18
C TYR A 62 2.20 1.52 3.82
N ILE A 63 3.10 2.41 3.40
CA ILE A 63 3.83 2.27 2.13
C ILE A 63 4.66 0.99 2.12
N ASP A 64 5.30 0.66 3.24
CA ASP A 64 6.10 -0.56 3.37
C ASP A 64 5.25 -1.84 3.24
N ASN A 65 4.06 -1.87 3.87
CA ASN A 65 3.11 -2.98 3.69
C ASN A 65 2.70 -3.15 2.22
N VAL A 66 2.36 -2.05 1.54
CA VAL A 66 1.96 -2.07 0.12
C VAL A 66 3.10 -2.55 -0.77
N ILE A 67 4.31 -2.02 -0.57
CA ILE A 67 5.49 -2.40 -1.36
C ILE A 67 5.87 -3.86 -1.10
N THR A 68 5.81 -4.32 0.15
CA THR A 68 6.11 -5.70 0.51
C THR A 68 5.17 -6.67 -0.19
N GLU A 69 3.86 -6.44 -0.14
CA GLU A 69 2.90 -7.29 -0.83
C GLU A 69 3.10 -7.27 -2.35
N HIS A 70 3.31 -6.07 -2.92
CA HIS A 70 3.55 -5.94 -4.36
C HIS A 70 4.77 -6.75 -4.81
N ILE A 71 5.88 -6.66 -4.07
CA ILE A 71 7.10 -7.42 -4.35
C ILE A 71 6.85 -8.93 -4.26
N GLN A 72 6.12 -9.39 -3.24
CA GLN A 72 5.81 -10.81 -3.07
C GLN A 72 4.91 -11.34 -4.19
N LYS A 73 3.86 -10.60 -4.54
CA LYS A 73 2.88 -10.96 -5.56
C LYS A 73 3.47 -11.00 -6.96
N HIS A 74 4.42 -10.11 -7.26
CA HIS A 74 5.02 -9.95 -8.59
C HIS A 74 6.47 -10.45 -8.66
N LYS A 75 6.86 -11.34 -7.72
CA LYS A 75 8.23 -11.88 -7.64
C LYS A 75 8.71 -12.52 -8.94
N ALA A 76 7.84 -13.23 -9.66
CA ALA A 76 8.20 -13.89 -10.91
C ALA A 76 8.57 -12.88 -12.01
N GLU A 77 7.76 -11.84 -12.19
CA GLU A 77 7.99 -10.77 -13.15
C GLU A 77 9.23 -9.95 -12.78
N ILE A 78 9.37 -9.60 -11.51
CA ILE A 78 10.55 -8.87 -10.99
C ILE A 78 11.83 -9.67 -11.28
N ASN A 79 11.84 -10.97 -10.96
CA ASN A 79 12.99 -11.83 -11.22
C ASN A 79 13.24 -12.01 -12.72
N HIS A 80 12.20 -12.17 -13.54
CA HIS A 80 12.36 -12.26 -14.99
C HIS A 80 13.04 -11.02 -15.58
N LEU A 81 12.64 -9.83 -15.15
CA LEU A 81 13.23 -8.56 -15.59
C LEU A 81 14.67 -8.39 -15.07
N TYR A 82 14.93 -8.79 -13.82
CA TYR A 82 16.25 -8.68 -13.20
C TYR A 82 17.27 -9.66 -13.79
N ARG A 83 16.86 -10.88 -14.15
CA ARG A 83 17.71 -11.96 -14.68
C ARG A 83 18.38 -11.66 -16.01
N ARG A 84 18.15 -10.50 -16.63
CA ARG A 84 18.95 -10.06 -17.78
C ARG A 84 20.45 -9.99 -17.48
N GLU A 85 20.88 -9.94 -16.21
CA GLU A 85 22.32 -9.94 -15.86
C GLU A 85 22.79 -10.82 -14.66
N ARG A 86 21.95 -11.41 -13.76
CA ARG A 86 22.36 -12.35 -12.65
C ARG A 86 21.21 -13.23 -12.09
N ASN A 87 21.49 -14.05 -11.04
CA ASN A 87 20.54 -14.84 -10.21
C ASN A 87 19.31 -14.04 -9.72
N ASP A 88 18.32 -14.72 -9.13
CA ASP A 88 17.08 -14.12 -8.58
C ASP A 88 17.33 -12.99 -7.57
N LEU A 89 16.53 -11.93 -7.66
CA LEU A 89 16.58 -10.77 -6.76
C LEU A 89 15.76 -11.00 -5.49
N VAL A 90 14.60 -11.66 -5.61
CA VAL A 90 13.63 -11.84 -4.52
C VAL A 90 13.09 -13.24 -4.47
#